data_AF-A0A7S0ADP1-F1
#
_entry.id   AF-A0A7S0ADP1-F1
#
_cell.length_a   1.000
_cell.length_b   1.000
_cell.length_c   1.000
_cell.angle_alpha   90.00
_cell.angle_beta   90.00
_cell.angle_gamma   90.00
#
_symmetry.space_group_name_H-M   'P 1'
#
loop_
_entity.id
_entity.type
_entity.pdbx_description
1 polymer ?
#
loop_
_entity_poly.entity_id
_entity_poly.type
_entity_poly.pdbx_seq_one_letter_code
_entity_poly.pdbx_strand_id
1 'polypeptide(L)'
;MAAMSGGGGSKEGLENTAEEKISKEQFKQFVETIKARDNVRLVMVKLRETAPELYNAMVAERDAYMANGIDKLDQFDKMVAVVGIAHVDGIETNLKERGWAPVSIPCQLR
;
A
#
# COMPACT_ATOMS: atom_id res chain seq x y z
N MET A 1 -51.84 -50.15 -7.69
CA MET A 1 -51.70 -48.81 -8.29
C MET A 1 -50.22 -48.45 -8.28
N ALA A 2 -49.66 -48.27 -9.49
CA ALA A 2 -48.41 -47.59 -9.85
C ALA A 2 -47.09 -47.97 -9.15
N ALA A 3 -45.91 -47.92 -9.76
CA ALA A 3 -45.42 -47.96 -11.14
C ALA A 3 -43.88 -48.05 -10.99
N MET A 4 -43.23 -48.58 -12.02
CA MET A 4 -41.79 -48.84 -12.09
C MET A 4 -40.96 -47.57 -12.37
N SER A 5 -39.64 -47.78 -12.46
CA SER A 5 -38.56 -46.95 -13.04
C SER A 5 -37.80 -46.07 -12.04
N GLY A 6 -36.46 -46.08 -11.96
CA GLY A 6 -35.44 -46.64 -12.84
C GLY A 6 -34.46 -45.54 -13.24
N GLY A 7 -33.17 -45.88 -13.29
CA GLY A 7 -32.19 -45.20 -14.14
C GLY A 7 -31.22 -44.27 -13.42
N GLY A 8 -29.94 -44.65 -13.45
CA GLY A 8 -28.82 -43.83 -13.00
C GLY A 8 -28.44 -42.74 -14.01
N GLY A 9 -27.33 -42.06 -13.72
CA GLY A 9 -26.73 -41.15 -14.68
C GLY A 9 -25.99 -39.99 -14.04
N SER A 10 -24.67 -40.14 -13.99
CA SER A 10 -23.70 -39.13 -14.41
C SER A 10 -23.76 -37.71 -13.82
N LYS A 11 -22.68 -37.40 -13.09
CA LYS A 11 -21.84 -36.20 -13.23
C LYS A 11 -22.55 -34.89 -13.59
N GLU A 12 -22.67 -34.00 -12.61
CA GLU A 12 -22.46 -32.57 -12.85
C GLU A 12 -21.58 -32.04 -11.72
N GLY A 13 -20.32 -31.80 -12.05
CA GLY A 13 -19.53 -30.80 -11.37
C GLY A 13 -19.85 -29.44 -11.95
N LEU A 14 -19.80 -28.40 -11.12
CA LEU A 14 -19.30 -27.10 -11.53
C LEU A 14 -18.76 -26.37 -10.30
N GLU A 15 -17.62 -26.88 -9.83
CA GLU A 15 -16.63 -26.06 -9.16
C GLU A 15 -16.22 -24.96 -10.15
N ASN A 16 -16.82 -23.78 -9.98
CA ASN A 16 -16.53 -22.61 -10.80
C ASN A 16 -15.69 -21.63 -9.95
N THR A 17 -14.56 -22.10 -9.43
CA THR A 17 -13.43 -21.21 -9.18
C THR A 17 -12.76 -20.99 -10.51
N ALA A 18 -13.35 -20.08 -11.30
CA ALA A 18 -12.66 -19.48 -12.42
C ALA A 18 -11.43 -18.79 -11.84
N GLU A 19 -10.26 -19.43 -11.99
CA GLU A 19 -9.00 -18.71 -11.98
C GLU A 19 -9.07 -17.73 -13.16
N GLU A 20 -9.62 -16.54 -12.90
CA GLU A 20 -9.53 -15.41 -13.82
C GLU A 20 -8.05 -15.11 -14.00
N LYS A 21 -7.48 -15.68 -15.06
CA LYS A 21 -6.12 -15.41 -15.50
C LYS A 21 -6.10 -13.96 -15.98
N ILE A 22 -5.78 -13.07 -15.05
CA ILE A 22 -5.45 -11.67 -15.35
C ILE A 22 -4.37 -11.69 -16.44
N SER A 23 -4.68 -11.09 -17.60
CA SER A 23 -3.70 -10.96 -18.68
C SER A 23 -2.53 -10.10 -18.21
N LYS A 24 -1.34 -10.27 -18.81
CA LYS A 24 -0.17 -9.46 -18.44
C LYS A 24 -0.42 -7.97 -18.62
N GLU A 25 -1.20 -7.61 -19.63
CA GLU A 25 -1.60 -6.25 -19.95
C GLU A 25 -2.57 -5.69 -18.90
N GLN A 26 -3.54 -6.50 -18.47
CA GLN A 26 -4.47 -6.14 -17.40
C GLN A 26 -3.75 -5.99 -16.05
N PHE A 27 -2.82 -6.90 -15.73
CA PHE A 27 -1.98 -6.79 -14.52
C PHE A 27 -1.10 -5.54 -14.57
N LYS A 28 -0.48 -5.25 -15.72
CA LYS A 28 0.34 -4.07 -15.90
C LYS A 28 -0.48 -2.79 -15.73
N GLN A 29 -1.65 -2.71 -16.35
CA GLN A 29 -2.57 -1.56 -16.18
C GLN A 29 -3.01 -1.40 -14.72
N PHE A 30 -3.31 -2.50 -14.03
CA PHE A 30 -3.64 -2.48 -12.61
C PHE A 30 -2.48 -1.96 -11.75
N VAL A 31 -1.25 -2.45 -11.99
CA VAL A 31 -0.03 -1.97 -11.31
C VAL A 31 0.21 -0.49 -11.59
N GLU A 32 0.08 -0.03 -12.83
CA GLU A 32 0.20 1.40 -13.17
C GLU A 32 -0.88 2.25 -12.50
N THR A 33 -2.10 1.72 -12.35
CA THR A 33 -3.18 2.40 -11.64
C THR A 33 -2.86 2.53 -10.15
N ILE A 34 -2.28 1.50 -9.53
CA ILE A 34 -1.85 1.54 -8.12
C ILE A 34 -0.70 2.52 -7.89
N LYS A 35 0.18 2.77 -8.88
CA LYS A 35 1.28 3.74 -8.75
C LYS A 35 0.81 5.19 -8.57
N ALA A 36 -0.46 5.50 -8.75
CA ALA A 36 -0.99 6.81 -8.39
C ALA A 36 -0.76 7.07 -6.88
N ARG A 37 -0.26 8.26 -6.55
CA ARG A 37 0.09 8.67 -5.17
C ARG A 37 -1.00 8.35 -4.17
N ASP A 38 -2.25 8.67 -4.52
CA ASP A 38 -3.40 8.46 -3.64
C ASP A 38 -3.73 6.97 -3.45
N ASN A 39 -3.50 6.15 -4.47
CA ASN A 39 -3.75 4.71 -4.42
C ASN A 39 -2.71 3.99 -3.57
N VAL A 40 -1.42 4.35 -3.67
CA VAL A 40 -0.39 3.82 -2.78
C VAL A 40 -0.72 4.17 -1.32
N ARG A 41 -1.16 5.41 -1.08
CA ARG A 41 -1.53 5.86 0.26
C ARG A 41 -2.71 5.08 0.83
N LEU A 42 -3.75 4.85 0.01
CA LEU A 42 -4.91 4.05 0.40
C LEU A 42 -4.52 2.61 0.76
N VAL A 43 -3.64 1.98 -0.03
CA VAL A 43 -3.14 0.62 0.25
C VAL A 43 -2.38 0.58 1.59
N MET A 44 -1.51 1.56 1.85
CA MET A 44 -0.75 1.63 3.11
C MET A 44 -1.66 1.83 4.32
N VAL A 45 -2.70 2.68 4.20
CA VAL A 45 -3.72 2.86 5.24
C VAL A 45 -4.45 1.55 5.51
N LYS A 46 -4.90 0.85 4.46
CA LYS A 46 -5.61 -0.43 4.61
C LYS A 46 -4.73 -1.52 5.22
N LEU A 47 -3.44 -1.55 4.86
CA LEU A 47 -2.48 -2.48 5.46
C LEU A 47 -2.30 -2.19 6.96
N ARG A 48 -2.18 -0.91 7.35
CA ARG A 48 -2.11 -0.50 8.75
C ARG A 48 -3.35 -0.91 9.54
N GLU A 49 -4.54 -0.77 8.96
CA GLU A 49 -5.81 -1.15 9.60
C GLU A 49 -5.98 -2.67 9.75
N THR A 50 -5.59 -3.43 8.71
CA THR A 50 -5.89 -4.86 8.64
C THR A 50 -4.81 -5.72 9.31
N ALA A 51 -3.55 -5.30 9.26
CA ALA A 51 -2.41 -6.02 9.80
C ALA A 51 -1.40 -5.03 10.43
N PRO A 52 -1.74 -4.43 11.59
CA PRO A 52 -0.95 -3.36 12.18
C PRO A 52 0.46 -3.79 12.58
N GLU A 53 0.65 -5.02 13.05
CA GLU A 53 1.97 -5.54 13.44
C GLU A 53 2.88 -5.69 12.22
N LEU A 54 2.32 -6.15 11.10
CA LEU A 54 3.04 -6.27 9.84
C LEU A 54 3.40 -4.89 9.28
N TYR A 55 2.45 -3.95 9.30
CA TYR A 55 2.73 -2.57 8.92
C TYR A 55 3.81 -1.94 9.80
N ASN A 56 3.78 -2.20 11.10
CA ASN A 56 4.75 -1.65 12.04
C ASN A 56 6.16 -2.14 11.72
N ALA A 57 6.34 -3.46 11.65
CA ALA A 57 7.63 -4.09 11.36
C ALA A 57 8.14 -3.74 9.96
N MET A 58 7.25 -3.67 8.97
CA MET A 58 7.65 -3.40 7.60
C MET A 58 7.78 -1.92 7.29
N VAL A 59 7.10 -0.99 7.94
CA VAL A 59 7.05 0.42 7.48
C VAL A 59 7.35 1.38 8.62
N ALA A 60 6.57 1.34 9.70
CA ALA A 60 6.65 2.36 10.74
C ALA A 60 8.02 2.40 11.45
N GLU A 61 8.63 1.24 11.71
CA GLU A 61 9.98 1.18 12.28
C GLU A 61 11.03 1.83 11.37
N ARG A 62 10.88 1.66 10.05
CA ARG A 62 11.76 2.28 9.05
C ARG A 62 11.52 3.79 8.98
N ASP A 63 10.27 4.24 9.09
CA ASP A 63 9.92 5.67 9.14
C ASP A 63 10.58 6.34 10.35
N ALA A 64 10.51 5.73 11.53
CA ALA A 64 11.14 6.22 12.75
C ALA A 64 12.68 6.28 12.61
N TYR A 65 13.28 5.25 12.01
CA TYR A 65 14.71 5.23 11.73
C TYR A 65 15.14 6.36 10.78
N MET A 66 14.41 6.56 9.67
CA MET A 66 14.70 7.61 8.70
C MET A 66 14.51 9.01 9.28
N ALA A 67 13.41 9.24 10.01
CA ALA A 67 13.16 10.51 10.69
C ALA A 67 14.27 10.82 11.70
N ASN A 68 14.70 9.84 12.49
CA ASN A 68 15.82 10.01 13.42
C ASN A 68 17.14 10.31 12.70
N GLY A 69 17.35 9.76 11.50
CA GLY A 69 18.50 10.09 10.66
C GLY A 69 18.49 11.54 10.20
N ILE A 70 17.33 12.04 9.75
CA ILE A 70 17.14 13.42 9.33
C ILE A 70 17.34 14.39 10.51
N ASP A 71 16.77 14.07 11.66
CA ASP A 71 16.83 14.88 12.88
C ASP A 71 18.26 15.08 13.41
N LYS A 72 19.13 14.08 13.20
CA LYS A 72 20.56 14.12 13.59
C LYS A 72 21.46 14.88 12.65
N LEU A 73 20.92 15.44 11.57
CA LEU A 73 21.66 16.20 10.57
C LEU A 73 21.36 17.71 10.70
N ASP A 74 20.98 18.15 11.90
CA ASP A 74 20.64 19.53 12.25
C ASP A 74 21.81 20.52 12.12
N GLN A 75 23.05 20.01 11.99
CA GLN A 75 24.22 20.82 11.68
C GLN A 75 24.23 21.41 10.25
N PHE A 76 23.36 20.94 9.35
CA PHE A 76 23.26 21.44 7.98
C PHE A 76 22.09 22.40 7.83
N ASP A 77 22.33 23.58 7.26
CA ASP A 77 21.28 24.58 7.03
C ASP A 77 20.19 24.11 6.05
N LYS A 78 20.54 23.20 5.12
CA LYS A 78 19.66 22.73 4.04
C LYS A 78 19.92 21.26 3.74
N MET A 79 18.84 20.48 3.66
CA MET A 79 18.86 19.07 3.29
C MET A 79 17.76 18.78 2.27
N VAL A 80 18.05 17.92 1.29
CA VAL A 80 17.05 17.34 0.40
C VAL A 80 17.08 15.82 0.58
N ALA A 81 15.96 15.25 1.04
CA ALA A 81 15.78 13.81 1.16
C ALA A 81 14.87 13.30 0.04
N VAL A 82 15.34 12.29 -0.70
CA VAL A 82 14.53 11.58 -1.70
C VAL A 82 14.06 10.27 -1.08
N VAL A 83 12.76 10.16 -0.85
CA VAL A 83 12.16 9.00 -0.16
C VAL A 83 11.02 8.41 -0.98
N GLY A 84 10.76 7.12 -0.75
CA GLY A 84 9.59 6.45 -1.31
C GLY A 84 8.30 7.04 -0.73
N ILE A 85 7.27 7.16 -1.57
CA ILE A 85 6.02 7.84 -1.21
C ILE A 85 5.28 7.20 -0.03
N ALA A 86 5.47 5.89 0.19
CA ALA A 86 4.90 5.15 1.30
C ALA A 86 5.42 5.62 2.68
N HIS A 87 6.58 6.29 2.71
CA HIS A 87 7.26 6.70 3.93
C HIS A 87 7.05 8.18 4.29
N VAL A 88 6.60 9.00 3.34
CA VAL A 88 6.51 10.46 3.49
C VAL A 88 5.68 10.83 4.73
N ASP A 89 4.45 10.33 4.82
CA ASP A 89 3.52 10.66 5.91
C ASP A 89 4.07 10.19 7.29
N GLY A 90 4.74 9.03 7.32
CA GLY A 90 5.32 8.48 8.54
C GLY A 90 6.53 9.27 9.02
N ILE A 91 7.42 9.66 8.10
CA ILE A 91 8.58 10.51 8.40
C ILE A 91 8.11 11.88 8.90
N GLU A 92 7.15 12.51 8.23
CA GLU A 92 6.59 13.81 8.64
C GLU A 92 5.99 13.74 10.06
N THR A 93 5.27 12.67 10.37
CA THR A 93 4.70 12.45 11.71
C THR A 93 5.79 12.35 12.77
N ASN A 94 6.81 11.52 12.55
CA ASN A 94 7.92 11.33 13.49
C ASN A 94 8.77 12.59 13.67
N LEU A 95 8.99 13.38 12.61
CA LEU A 95 9.72 14.65 12.70
C LEU A 95 8.91 15.70 13.45
N LYS A 96 7.58 15.74 13.27
CA LYS A 96 6.71 16.67 14.00
C LYS A 96 6.74 16.43 15.50
N GLU A 97 6.79 15.17 15.94
CA GLU A 97 6.96 14.80 17.35
C GLU A 97 8.28 15.29 17.95
N ARG A 98 9.28 15.57 17.10
CA ARG A 98 10.60 16.12 17.48
C ARG A 98 10.68 17.64 17.38
N GLY A 99 9.56 18.31 17.06
CA GLY A 99 9.47 19.77 16.98
C GLY A 99 9.67 20.36 15.59
N TRP A 100 9.79 19.53 14.55
CA TRP A 100 9.81 20.02 13.17
C TRP A 100 8.42 20.53 12.76
N ALA A 101 8.38 21.60 11.98
CA ALA A 101 7.15 22.16 11.46
C ALA A 101 7.14 22.12 9.91
N PRO A 102 6.06 21.62 9.28
CA PRO A 102 5.96 21.66 7.83
C PRO A 102 5.84 23.11 7.36
N VAL A 103 6.66 23.49 6.40
CA VAL A 103 6.59 24.80 5.74
C VAL A 103 6.05 24.61 4.34
N SER A 104 4.88 25.18 4.06
CA SER A 104 4.36 25.23 2.70
C SER A 104 5.04 26.37 1.96
N ILE A 105 6.02 26.04 1.11
CA ILE A 105 6.63 27.00 0.20
C ILE A 105 5.86 26.89 -1.13
N PRO A 106 5.15 27.96 -1.56
CA PRO A 106 4.51 27.94 -2.86
C PRO A 106 5.59 27.76 -3.93
N CYS A 107 5.45 26.74 -4.77
CA CYS A 107 6.32 26.54 -5.91
C CYS A 107 6.13 27.72 -6.86
N GLN A 108 7.08 28.64 -6.89
CA GLN A 108 7.16 29.68 -7.91
C GLN A 108 7.66 28.99 -9.18
N LEU A 109 6.73 28.43 -9.96
CA LEU A 109 7.02 27.93 -11.30
C LEU A 109 7.67 29.08 -12.08
N ARG A 110 8.92 28.87 -12.49
CA ARG A 110 9.70 29.81 -13.28
C ARG A 110 9.71 29.38 -14.74
#